data_AF-A0A814IX46-F1
#
_entry.id   AF-A0A814IX46-F1
#
_cell.length_a   1.000
_cell.length_b   1.000
_cell.length_c   1.000
_cell.angle_alpha   90.00
_cell.angle_beta   90.00
_cell.angle_gamma   90.00
#
_symmetry.space_group_name_H-M   'P 1'
#
loop_
_entity.id
_entity.type
_entity.pdbx_description
1 polymer ?
#
loop_
_entity_poly.entity_id
_entity_poly.type
_entity_poly.pdbx_seq_one_letter_code
_entity_poly.pdbx_strand_id
1 'polypeptide(L)'
;MTDQDIINLRSADPFADVTGNSALDSGTSGAASGQRSSTIIHIRIQQRNGKKTLTTVQGIGEEFDKKRLLSVFKKKFACNGTVVDHKEYGEVIQLQGDQRIHVSQFLQDIGLCQAEQIKVHGF
;
A
#
# COMPACT_ATOMS: atom_id res chain seq x y z
N MET A 1 44.60 11.24 1.79
CA MET A 1 44.41 10.04 0.96
C MET A 1 42.93 9.92 0.67
N THR A 2 42.49 10.17 -0.55
CA THR A 2 41.10 9.99 -0.98
C THR A 2 40.93 8.54 -1.40
N ASP A 3 40.05 7.82 -0.69
CA ASP A 3 39.67 6.44 -1.05
C ASP A 3 39.11 6.43 -2.47
N GLN A 4 39.71 5.60 -3.32
CA GLN A 4 39.22 5.36 -4.68
C GLN A 4 38.06 4.37 -4.60
N ASP A 5 36.85 4.82 -4.94
CA ASP A 5 35.66 3.97 -5.04
C ASP A 5 35.90 2.85 -6.07
N ILE A 6 36.10 1.62 -5.60
CA ILE A 6 36.26 0.42 -6.44
C ILE A 6 34.88 0.05 -7.01
N ILE A 7 34.66 0.38 -8.28
CA ILE A 7 33.38 0.20 -9.00
C ILE A 7 32.85 -1.25 -8.92
N ASN A 8 33.74 -2.24 -8.89
CA ASN A 8 33.40 -3.67 -8.93
C ASN A 8 33.01 -4.28 -7.57
N LEU A 9 33.21 -3.57 -6.44
CA LEU A 9 32.79 -4.03 -5.11
C LEU A 9 31.51 -3.32 -4.63
N ARG A 10 30.69 -2.86 -5.58
CA ARG A 10 29.31 -2.49 -5.25
C ARG A 10 28.61 -3.78 -4.82
N SER A 11 28.25 -3.87 -3.54
CA SER A 11 27.40 -4.93 -3.00
C SER A 11 26.01 -4.82 -3.64
N ALA A 12 25.87 -5.32 -4.87
CA ALA A 12 24.59 -5.40 -5.56
C ALA A 12 23.77 -6.50 -4.88
N ASP A 13 22.60 -6.13 -4.37
CA ASP A 13 21.64 -7.09 -3.82
C ASP A 13 21.16 -8.01 -4.96
N PRO A 14 21.43 -9.33 -4.89
CA PRO A 14 21.06 -10.28 -5.94
C PRO A 14 19.54 -10.39 -6.16
N PHE A 15 18.72 -9.85 -5.25
CA PHE A 15 17.26 -9.84 -5.38
C PHE A 15 16.67 -8.50 -5.83
N ALA A 16 17.49 -7.45 -5.97
CA ALA A 16 17.00 -6.14 -6.42
C ALA A 16 16.33 -6.21 -7.80
N ASP A 17 16.92 -6.96 -8.74
CA ASP A 17 16.36 -7.15 -10.08
C ASP A 17 15.14 -8.08 -10.12
N VAL A 18 14.99 -9.00 -9.16
CA VAL A 18 13.86 -9.94 -9.10
C VAL A 18 12.57 -9.27 -8.66
N THR A 19 12.65 -8.21 -7.86
CA THR A 19 11.47 -7.37 -7.52
C THR A 19 10.94 -6.59 -8.71
N GLY A 20 11.73 -6.47 -9.78
CA GLY A 20 11.30 -5.95 -11.09
C GLY A 20 10.67 -7.00 -12.01
N ASN A 21 10.67 -8.29 -11.64
CA ASN A 21 10.28 -9.36 -12.56
C ASN A 21 9.56 -10.55 -11.90
N SER A 22 8.72 -10.31 -10.89
CA SER A 22 7.64 -11.26 -10.56
C SER A 22 6.39 -10.96 -11.38
N ALA A 23 6.57 -10.88 -12.70
CA ALA A 23 5.53 -11.28 -13.62
C ALA A 23 5.77 -12.78 -13.87
N LEU A 24 5.01 -13.61 -13.18
CA LEU A 24 4.40 -14.72 -13.91
C LEU A 24 3.55 -14.07 -15.01
N ASP A 25 4.10 -13.90 -16.20
CA ASP A 25 3.27 -13.97 -17.40
C ASP A 25 4.09 -14.47 -18.58
N SER A 26 3.46 -15.38 -19.32
CA SER A 26 3.92 -15.88 -20.60
C SER A 26 4.17 -14.71 -21.53
N GLY A 27 5.30 -14.78 -22.25
CA GLY A 27 5.91 -13.59 -22.83
C GLY A 27 5.04 -12.79 -23.81
N THR A 28 5.26 -11.48 -23.80
CA THR A 28 5.46 -10.66 -25.00
C THR A 28 6.03 -9.29 -24.60
N SER A 29 6.93 -8.83 -25.46
CA SER A 29 7.80 -7.65 -25.43
C SER A 29 7.16 -6.28 -25.27
N GLY A 30 7.86 -5.37 -24.56
CA GLY A 30 8.07 -3.99 -25.03
C GLY A 30 7.61 -2.83 -24.13
N ALA A 31 8.56 -1.93 -23.86
CA ALA A 31 8.40 -0.50 -23.56
C ALA A 31 8.08 -0.02 -22.12
N ALA A 32 9.11 0.57 -21.50
CA ALA A 32 9.12 1.84 -20.77
C ALA A 32 7.90 2.21 -19.90
N SER A 33 7.94 1.86 -18.60
CA SER A 33 7.19 2.51 -17.53
C SER A 33 7.80 2.07 -16.20
N GLY A 34 8.35 3.00 -15.43
CA GLY A 34 9.14 2.75 -14.21
C GLY A 34 8.55 1.77 -13.20
N GLN A 35 9.47 1.16 -12.43
CA GLN A 35 9.23 0.24 -11.31
C GLN A 35 7.88 0.45 -10.61
N ARG A 36 6.89 -0.35 -10.96
CA ARG A 36 5.79 -0.65 -10.03
C ARG A 36 6.24 -1.86 -9.24
N SER A 37 7.01 -1.64 -8.17
CA SER A 37 6.96 -2.59 -7.06
C SER A 37 5.47 -2.72 -6.73
N SER A 38 4.91 -3.92 -6.83
CA SER A 38 3.49 -4.15 -6.61
C SER A 38 3.21 -3.97 -5.11
N THR A 39 3.08 -2.73 -4.65
CA THR A 39 2.85 -2.39 -3.25
C THR A 39 1.55 -3.03 -2.82
N ILE A 40 1.66 -4.06 -1.98
CA ILE A 40 0.52 -4.78 -1.46
C ILE A 40 -0.15 -3.89 -0.43
N ILE A 41 -1.45 -3.64 -0.61
CA ILE A 41 -2.24 -2.87 0.32
C ILE A 41 -2.80 -3.81 1.39
N HIS A 42 -2.48 -3.49 2.63
CA HIS A 42 -2.97 -4.25 3.77
C HIS A 42 -4.11 -3.49 4.43
N ILE A 43 -5.29 -4.12 4.49
CA ILE A 43 -6.43 -3.63 5.25
C ILE A 43 -6.50 -4.48 6.51
N ARG A 44 -6.24 -3.87 7.67
CA ARG A 44 -6.24 -4.55 8.97
C ARG A 44 -7.35 -4.00 9.84
N ILE A 45 -7.91 -4.86 10.69
CA ILE A 45 -8.83 -4.43 11.75
C ILE A 45 -8.13 -4.54 13.10
N GLN A 46 -8.41 -3.58 13.98
CA GLN A 46 -7.94 -3.58 15.36
C GLN A 46 -9.11 -3.25 16.29
N GLN A 47 -9.16 -3.88 17.46
CA GLN A 47 -10.14 -3.54 18.48
C GLN A 47 -9.66 -2.30 19.25
N ARG A 48 -10.48 -1.24 19.30
CA ARG A 48 -10.15 -0.03 20.05
C ARG A 48 -10.56 -0.16 21.51
N ASN A 49 -11.85 -0.40 21.75
CA ASN A 49 -12.45 -0.48 23.08
C ASN A 49 -13.75 -1.30 23.02
N GLY A 50 -13.84 -2.42 23.73
CA GLY A 50 -15.03 -3.27 23.71
C GLY A 50 -15.45 -3.60 22.27
N LYS A 51 -16.69 -3.28 21.88
CA LYS A 51 -17.16 -3.54 20.51
C LYS A 51 -16.68 -2.52 19.45
N LYS A 52 -15.93 -1.48 19.83
CA LYS A 52 -15.43 -0.46 18.90
C LYS A 52 -14.16 -0.96 18.22
N THR A 53 -14.09 -0.82 16.91
CA THR A 53 -12.95 -1.22 16.07
C THR A 53 -12.38 -0.04 15.29
N LEU A 54 -11.15 -0.21 14.83
CA LEU A 54 -10.46 0.68 13.90
C LEU A 54 -10.02 -0.16 12.71
N THR A 55 -10.27 0.36 11.51
CA THR A 55 -9.74 -0.22 10.27
C THR A 55 -8.55 0.62 9.84
N THR A 56 -7.39 -0.01 9.65
CA THR A 56 -6.18 0.65 9.13
C THR A 56 -5.89 0.19 7.72
N VAL A 57 -5.57 1.15 6.85
CA VAL A 57 -5.18 0.90 5.46
C VAL A 57 -3.72 1.30 5.31
N GLN A 58 -2.88 0.31 5.00
CA GLN A 58 -1.43 0.43 4.86
C GLN A 58 -1.03 0.18 3.39
N GLY A 59 0.07 0.78 2.95
CA GLY A 59 0.62 0.54 1.60
C GLY A 59 -0.03 1.37 0.49
N ILE A 60 -0.75 2.45 0.83
CA ILE A 60 -1.14 3.45 -0.19
C ILE A 60 0.12 4.21 -0.59
N GLY A 61 0.42 4.24 -1.89
CA GLY A 61 1.56 4.95 -2.45
C GLY A 61 1.58 6.44 -2.07
N GLU A 62 2.77 7.01 -1.90
CA GLU A 62 2.96 8.41 -1.52
C GLU A 62 2.53 9.39 -2.63
N GLU A 63 2.41 8.90 -3.87
CA GLU A 63 1.89 9.65 -5.01
C GLU A 63 0.41 10.01 -4.86
N PHE A 64 -0.34 9.32 -4.00
CA PHE A 64 -1.76 9.58 -3.79
C PHE A 64 -2.01 10.51 -2.59
N ASP A 65 -2.88 11.51 -2.79
CA ASP A 65 -3.32 12.38 -1.69
C ASP A 65 -4.29 11.65 -0.74
N LYS A 66 -3.72 11.15 0.36
CA LYS A 66 -4.44 10.44 1.42
C LYS A 66 -5.48 11.32 2.12
N LYS A 67 -5.30 12.64 2.18
CA LYS A 67 -6.29 13.56 2.78
C LYS A 67 -7.53 13.68 1.89
N ARG A 68 -7.34 13.69 0.57
CA ARG A 68 -8.45 13.66 -0.37
C ARG A 68 -9.20 12.34 -0.29
N LEU A 69 -8.47 11.22 -0.25
CA LEU A 69 -9.06 9.89 -0.10
C LEU A 69 -9.87 9.77 1.20
N LEU A 70 -9.31 10.25 2.32
CA LEU A 70 -9.99 10.29 3.61
C LEU A 70 -11.30 11.10 3.55
N SER A 71 -11.31 12.21 2.82
CA SER A 71 -12.53 13.02 2.65
C SER A 71 -13.62 12.27 1.89
N VAL A 72 -13.25 11.44 0.92
CA VAL A 72 -14.21 10.59 0.19
C VAL A 72 -14.69 9.44 1.06
N PHE A 73 -13.80 8.79 1.81
CA PHE A 73 -14.16 7.74 2.76
C PHE A 73 -15.14 8.22 3.82
N LYS A 74 -14.93 9.42 4.39
CA LYS A 74 -15.86 10.02 5.36
C LYS A 74 -17.27 10.20 4.77
N LYS A 75 -17.36 10.63 3.51
CA LYS A 75 -18.64 10.84 2.82
C LYS A 75 -19.32 9.53 2.41
N LYS A 76 -18.57 8.57 1.89
CA LYS A 76 -19.09 7.29 1.38
C LYS A 76 -19.48 6.33 2.51
N PHE A 77 -18.66 6.23 3.55
CA PHE A 77 -18.85 5.24 4.62
C PHE A 77 -19.55 5.81 5.85
N ALA A 78 -19.87 7.11 5.86
CA ALA A 78 -20.45 7.82 7.01
C ALA A 78 -19.67 7.61 8.33
N CYS A 79 -18.36 7.45 8.21
CA CYS A 79 -17.45 7.16 9.32
C CYS A 79 -16.46 8.30 9.52
N ASN A 80 -15.92 8.43 10.73
CA ASN A 80 -14.79 9.32 10.96
C ASN A 80 -13.46 8.59 10.71
N GLY A 81 -12.43 9.35 10.43
CA GLY A 81 -11.09 8.82 10.20
C GLY A 81 -10.03 9.91 10.23
N THR A 82 -8.78 9.47 10.31
CA THR A 82 -7.60 10.33 10.35
C THR A 82 -6.48 9.69 9.55
N VAL A 83 -5.61 10.54 9.03
CA VAL A 83 -4.32 10.09 8.49
C VAL A 83 -3.31 10.14 9.64
N VAL A 84 -2.55 9.08 9.84
CA VAL A 84 -1.59 8.94 10.94
C VAL A 84 -0.26 8.52 10.35
N ASP A 85 0.81 9.16 10.78
CA ASP A 85 2.17 8.78 10.40
C ASP A 85 2.71 7.71 11.36
N HIS A 86 3.11 6.56 10.82
CA HIS A 86 3.77 5.49 11.55
C HIS A 86 5.23 5.36 11.13
N LYS A 87 6.11 5.22 12.12
CA LYS A 87 7.56 5.12 11.90
C LYS A 87 8.00 3.96 10.99
N GLU A 88 7.26 2.86 10.98
CA GLU A 88 7.58 1.64 10.20
C GLU A 88 6.82 1.56 8.87
N TYR A 89 5.54 1.97 8.85
CA TYR A 89 4.64 1.79 7.71
C TYR A 89 4.38 3.08 6.93
N GLY A 90 5.01 4.19 7.35
CA GLY A 90 4.76 5.52 6.85
C GLY A 90 3.34 6.01 7.17
N GLU A 91 2.83 6.85 6.30
CA GLU A 91 1.54 7.50 6.50
C GLU A 91 0.37 6.56 6.12
N VAL A 92 -0.41 6.17 7.12
CA VAL A 92 -1.55 5.25 7.03
C VAL A 92 -2.88 5.97 7.23
N ILE A 93 -3.95 5.38 6.70
CA ILE A 93 -5.32 5.88 6.94
C ILE A 93 -5.98 5.01 8.01
N GLN A 94 -6.53 5.65 9.04
CA GLN A 94 -7.31 5.00 10.08
C GLN A 94 -8.78 5.43 9.98
N LEU A 95 -9.69 4.46 9.93
CA LEU A 95 -11.14 4.64 9.92
C LEU A 95 -11.77 4.04 11.17
N GLN A 96 -12.86 4.64 11.63
CA GLN A 96 -13.65 4.10 12.73
C GLN A 96 -14.61 3.00 12.27
N GLY A 97 -14.72 1.93 13.05
CA GLY A 97 -15.55 0.77 12.74
C GLY A 97 -14.84 -0.28 11.87
N ASP A 98 -15.53 -1.38 11.58
CA ASP A 98 -15.12 -2.36 10.60
C ASP A 98 -15.59 -1.91 9.22
N GLN A 99 -14.65 -1.41 8.42
CA GLN A 99 -14.91 -0.93 7.06
C GLN A 99 -14.14 -1.75 6.01
N ARG A 100 -13.63 -2.93 6.38
CA ARG A 100 -12.69 -3.68 5.51
C ARG A 100 -13.28 -4.04 4.15
N ILE A 101 -14.55 -4.43 4.14
CA ILE A 101 -15.29 -4.79 2.92
C ILE A 101 -15.50 -3.56 2.04
N HIS A 102 -15.99 -2.47 2.63
CA HIS A 102 -16.26 -1.23 1.90
C HIS A 102 -15.00 -0.59 1.34
N VAL A 103 -13.89 -0.63 2.08
CA VAL A 103 -12.58 -0.12 1.60
C VAL A 103 -12.07 -1.00 0.45
N SER A 104 -12.13 -2.33 0.59
CA SER A 104 -11.68 -3.26 -0.46
C SER A 104 -12.46 -3.06 -1.76
N GLN A 105 -13.78 -2.90 -1.67
CA GLN A 105 -14.65 -2.63 -2.83
C GLN A 105 -14.33 -1.27 -3.45
N PHE A 106 -14.22 -0.22 -2.63
CA PHE A 106 -13.95 1.13 -3.13
C PHE A 106 -12.60 1.25 -3.85
N LEU A 107 -11.56 0.58 -3.37
CA LEU A 107 -10.25 0.60 -4.03
C LEU A 107 -10.28 -0.09 -5.41
N GLN A 108 -11.10 -1.14 -5.54
CA GLN A 108 -11.35 -1.81 -6.82
C GLN A 108 -12.18 -0.92 -7.75
N ASP A 109 -13.23 -0.27 -7.25
CA ASP A 109 -14.12 0.59 -8.04
C ASP A 109 -13.41 1.79 -8.67
N ILE A 110 -12.42 2.38 -7.98
CA ILE A 110 -11.63 3.49 -8.51
C ILE A 110 -10.55 3.00 -9.48
N GLY A 111 -10.24 1.70 -9.49
CA GLY A 111 -9.15 1.15 -10.27
C GLY A 111 -7.76 1.53 -9.74
N LEU A 112 -7.67 1.90 -8.46
CA LEU A 112 -6.38 2.19 -7.81
C LEU A 112 -5.56 0.92 -7.64
N CYS A 113 -6.22 -0.22 -7.46
CA CYS A 113 -5.57 -1.48 -7.09
C CYS A 113 -6.30 -2.65 -7.74
N GLN A 114 -5.54 -3.65 -8.17
CA GLN A 114 -6.11 -4.94 -8.55
C GLN A 114 -6.49 -5.73 -7.30
N ALA A 115 -7.48 -6.61 -7.42
CA ALA A 115 -7.95 -7.44 -6.30
C ALA A 115 -6.82 -8.27 -5.66
N GLU A 116 -5.85 -8.70 -6.46
CA GLU A 116 -4.68 -9.49 -6.03
C GLU A 116 -3.73 -8.71 -5.11
N GLN A 117 -3.71 -7.38 -5.23
CA GLN A 117 -2.85 -6.51 -4.44
C GLN A 117 -3.45 -6.18 -3.06
N ILE A 118 -4.74 -6.48 -2.85
CA ILE A 118 -5.44 -6.16 -1.60
C ILE A 118 -5.42 -7.38 -0.68
N LYS A 119 -4.74 -7.26 0.46
CA LYS A 119 -4.77 -8.27 1.52
C LYS A 119 -5.61 -7.78 2.69
N VAL A 120 -6.78 -8.39 2.87
CA VAL A 120 -7.67 -8.13 4.00
C VAL A 120 -7.32 -9.06 5.15
N HIS A 121 -6.95 -8.48 6.29
CA HIS A 121 -6.67 -9.20 7.53
C HIS A 121 -7.89 -9.11 8.46
N GLY A 122 -8.32 -10.25 8.97
CA GLY A 122 -9.41 -10.37 9.95
C GLY A 122 -8.95 -10.09 11.39
N PHE A 123 -9.81 -10.46 12.33
CA PHE A 123 -9.48 -10.56 13.75
C PHE A 123 -8.54 -11.72 14.03
#